data_AF-F5XG94-F1
#
_entry.id   AF-F5XG94-F1
#
_cell.length_a   1.000
_cell.length_b   1.000
_cell.length_c   1.000
_cell.angle_alpha   90.00
_cell.angle_beta   90.00
_cell.angle_gamma   90.00
#
_symmetry.space_group_name_H-M   'P 1'
#
loop_
_entity.id
_entity.type
_entity.pdbx_description
1 polymer ?
#
loop_
_entity_poly.entity_id
_entity_poly.type
_entity_poly.pdbx_seq_one_letter_code
_entity_poly.pdbx_strand_id
1 'polypeptide(L)'
;MGDMFEERLEAALGDRRALADLAARAEQQSKRWGCRKLVVAAAWADAHSEVDHLEGGVLVERLIKIGPVGTPPVAEFAPEGLIGPYGTSTASARSWMSDALTVRHRLPRLWERVQAGEIHAWQARKIANLTAHLSIAIVGMVDEQTAGWVTQLPWQTFLKNLDATMLEVDETSYREREKIIAAKREVRATQSEDGLRTLIARGEAGDVAMLLALDFPPFDGHLT
;
A
#
# COMPACT_ATOMS: atom_id res chain seq x y z
N MET A 1 8.05 16.92 -31.96
CA MET A 1 7.06 15.83 -31.86
C MET A 1 6.12 16.28 -30.77
N GLY A 2 4.90 16.73 -31.12
CA GLY A 2 3.94 17.20 -30.13
C GLY A 2 3.65 16.09 -29.12
N ASP A 3 3.41 16.45 -27.86
CA ASP A 3 2.90 15.49 -26.90
C ASP A 3 1.54 15.01 -27.41
N MET A 4 1.43 13.70 -27.67
CA MET A 4 0.21 13.04 -28.13
C MET A 4 -0.98 13.33 -27.19
N PHE A 5 -0.74 13.68 -25.92
CA PHE A 5 -1.78 14.14 -25.01
C PHE A 5 -2.32 15.53 -25.39
N GLU A 6 -1.44 16.50 -25.64
CA GLU A 6 -1.83 17.90 -25.90
C GLU A 6 -2.66 18.01 -27.19
N GLU A 7 -2.23 17.33 -28.26
CA GLU A 7 -2.97 17.27 -29.52
C GLU A 7 -4.38 16.66 -29.33
N ARG A 8 -4.50 15.64 -28.48
CA ARG A 8 -5.80 15.02 -28.16
C ARG A 8 -6.67 15.88 -27.26
N LEU A 9 -6.07 16.65 -26.36
CA LEU A 9 -6.78 17.58 -25.51
C LEU A 9 -7.38 18.70 -26.36
N GLU A 10 -6.57 19.34 -27.19
CA GLU A 10 -7.01 20.38 -28.13
C GLU A 10 -8.17 19.88 -29.02
N ALA A 11 -8.03 18.68 -29.59
CA ALA A 11 -9.08 18.08 -30.42
C ALA A 11 -10.38 17.73 -29.66
N ALA A 12 -10.30 17.52 -28.34
CA ALA A 12 -11.46 17.19 -27.50
C ALA A 12 -12.16 18.45 -26.93
N LEU A 13 -11.55 19.63 -27.02
CA LEU A 13 -12.13 20.86 -26.49
C LEU A 13 -13.50 21.15 -27.14
N GLY A 14 -14.50 21.44 -26.30
CA GLY A 14 -15.87 21.67 -26.73
C GLY A 14 -16.73 20.41 -26.89
N ASP A 15 -16.15 19.20 -26.84
CA ASP A 15 -16.87 17.92 -26.87
C ASP A 15 -16.78 17.19 -25.51
N ARG A 16 -17.89 17.17 -24.78
CA ARG A 16 -17.98 16.51 -23.46
C ARG A 16 -17.67 15.00 -23.51
N ARG A 17 -18.05 14.31 -24.59
CA ARG A 17 -17.81 12.88 -24.73
C ARG A 17 -16.34 12.61 -25.04
N ALA A 18 -15.75 13.39 -25.94
CA ALA A 18 -14.31 13.29 -26.24
C ALA A 18 -13.45 13.55 -24.98
N LEU A 19 -13.83 14.54 -24.16
CA LEU A 19 -13.16 14.82 -22.88
C LEU A 19 -13.30 13.65 -21.89
N ALA A 20 -14.48 13.03 -21.79
CA ALA A 20 -14.68 11.85 -20.94
C ALA A 20 -13.83 10.65 -21.40
N ASP A 21 -13.75 10.41 -22.72
CA ASP A 21 -12.92 9.35 -23.29
C ASP A 21 -11.41 9.62 -23.07
N LEU A 22 -10.97 10.88 -23.17
CA LEU A 22 -9.60 11.28 -22.87
C LEU A 22 -9.25 11.06 -21.40
N ALA A 23 -10.16 11.42 -20.48
CA ALA A 23 -9.99 11.18 -19.05
C ALA A 23 -9.87 9.68 -18.74
N ALA A 24 -10.73 8.83 -19.35
CA ALA A 24 -10.65 7.38 -19.19
C ALA A 24 -9.30 6.80 -19.67
N ARG A 25 -8.76 7.32 -20.77
CA ARG A 25 -7.43 6.91 -21.29
C ARG A 25 -6.28 7.36 -20.39
N ALA A 26 -6.34 8.59 -19.86
CA ALA A 26 -5.35 9.09 -18.92
C ALA A 26 -5.32 8.22 -17.65
N GLU A 27 -6.49 7.85 -17.16
CA GLU A 27 -6.62 6.97 -16.00
C GLU A 27 -6.08 5.55 -16.26
N GLN A 28 -6.38 4.96 -17.42
CA GLN A 28 -5.83 3.66 -17.80
C GLN A 28 -4.30 3.69 -17.90
N GLN A 29 -3.72 4.79 -18.41
CA GLN A 29 -2.28 4.97 -18.43
C GLN A 29 -1.70 5.10 -17.02
N SER A 30 -2.35 5.88 -16.15
CA SER A 30 -1.96 6.03 -14.74
C SER A 30 -1.86 4.68 -14.02
N LYS A 31 -2.87 3.81 -14.18
CA LYS A 31 -2.87 2.42 -13.66
C LYS A 31 -1.67 1.64 -14.19
N ARG A 32 -1.50 1.57 -15.51
CA ARG A 32 -0.40 0.83 -16.16
C ARG A 32 0.98 1.30 -15.72
N TRP A 33 1.20 2.61 -15.66
CA TRP A 33 2.48 3.17 -15.21
C TRP A 33 2.77 2.87 -13.74
N GLY A 34 1.75 3.00 -12.87
CA GLY A 34 1.88 2.60 -11.47
C GLY A 34 2.25 1.13 -11.33
N CYS A 35 1.51 0.24 -12.02
CA CYS A 35 1.79 -1.19 -12.00
C CYS A 35 3.18 -1.54 -12.52
N ARG A 36 3.65 -0.88 -13.59
CA ARG A 36 5.01 -1.05 -14.10
C ARG A 36 6.07 -0.70 -13.05
N LYS A 37 5.84 0.29 -12.18
CA LYS A 37 6.75 0.55 -11.04
C LYS A 37 6.82 -0.64 -10.07
N LEU A 38 5.74 -1.36 -9.82
CA LEU A 38 5.81 -2.60 -9.02
C LEU A 38 6.58 -3.71 -9.75
N VAL A 39 6.33 -3.88 -11.04
CA VAL A 39 7.04 -4.87 -11.88
C VAL A 39 8.54 -4.59 -11.90
N VAL A 40 8.94 -3.33 -12.13
CA VAL A 40 10.35 -2.91 -12.10
C VAL A 40 10.95 -3.10 -10.71
N ALA A 41 10.21 -2.81 -9.62
CA ALA A 41 10.73 -3.01 -8.27
C ALA A 41 10.98 -4.51 -7.95
N ALA A 42 10.11 -5.40 -8.43
CA ALA A 42 10.32 -6.85 -8.29
C ALA A 42 11.51 -7.34 -9.14
N ALA A 43 11.64 -6.88 -10.39
CA ALA A 43 12.78 -7.23 -11.23
C ALA A 43 14.11 -6.68 -10.68
N TRP A 44 14.07 -5.48 -10.08
CA TRP A 44 15.22 -4.90 -9.39
C TRP A 44 15.63 -5.73 -8.18
N ALA A 45 14.66 -6.24 -7.41
CA ALA A 45 14.93 -7.17 -6.32
C ALA A 45 15.58 -8.47 -6.82
N ASP A 46 15.11 -9.04 -7.93
CA ASP A 46 15.72 -10.24 -8.54
C ASP A 46 17.18 -10.00 -8.92
N ALA A 47 17.48 -8.83 -9.50
CA ALA A 47 18.84 -8.43 -9.87
C ALA A 47 19.77 -8.20 -8.68
N HIS A 48 19.23 -8.09 -7.46
CA HIS A 48 19.96 -7.91 -6.21
C HIS A 48 19.65 -9.05 -5.21
N SER A 49 19.51 -10.27 -5.73
CA SER A 49 19.22 -11.47 -4.94
C SER A 49 20.45 -12.12 -4.31
N GLU A 50 21.64 -11.67 -4.70
CA GLU A 50 22.94 -12.15 -4.24
C GLU A 50 23.81 -10.96 -3.79
N VAL A 51 24.79 -11.23 -2.93
CA VAL A 51 25.80 -10.26 -2.50
C VAL A 51 27.17 -10.84 -2.77
N ASP A 52 28.07 -10.05 -3.33
CA ASP A 52 29.44 -10.49 -3.59
C ASP A 52 30.29 -10.28 -2.33
N HIS A 53 30.86 -11.37 -1.81
CA HIS A 53 31.70 -11.33 -0.62
C HIS A 53 33.17 -11.30 -1.07
N LEU A 54 33.75 -10.11 -1.17
CA LEU A 54 35.20 -9.98 -1.34
C LEU A 54 35.90 -10.57 -0.10
N GLU A 55 36.77 -11.55 -0.31
CA GLU A 55 37.56 -12.17 0.76
C GLU A 55 38.35 -11.10 1.54
N GLY A 56 38.17 -11.05 2.87
CA GLY A 56 38.91 -10.16 3.76
C GLY A 56 38.28 -8.78 4.01
N GLY A 57 37.09 -8.47 3.48
CA GLY A 57 36.37 -7.23 3.75
C GLY A 57 35.72 -7.19 5.14
N VAL A 58 35.94 -6.11 5.90
CA VAL A 58 35.34 -5.88 7.25
C VAL A 58 33.88 -5.41 7.17
N LEU A 59 33.44 -4.91 6.01
CA LEU A 59 32.06 -4.53 5.71
C LEU A 59 31.62 -5.24 4.43
N VAL A 60 30.91 -6.35 4.59
CA VAL A 60 30.28 -7.09 3.48
C VAL A 60 28.79 -6.83 3.50
N GLU A 61 28.25 -6.50 2.32
CA GLU A 61 26.81 -6.37 2.13
C GLU A 61 26.11 -7.68 2.50
N ARG A 62 24.92 -7.60 3.10
CA ARG A 62 24.15 -8.78 3.51
C ARG A 62 22.83 -8.89 2.77
N LEU A 63 22.35 -10.12 2.61
CA LEU A 63 20.97 -10.38 2.23
C LEU A 63 20.04 -10.18 3.43
N ILE A 64 19.03 -9.33 3.26
CA ILE A 64 18.03 -9.01 4.27
C ILE A 64 16.61 -9.32 3.78
N LYS A 65 15.74 -9.69 4.72
CA LYS A 65 14.30 -9.80 4.43
C LYS A 65 13.65 -8.43 4.58
N ILE A 66 13.17 -7.88 3.48
CA ILE A 66 12.46 -6.58 3.46
C ILE A 66 10.94 -6.74 3.44
N GLY A 67 10.46 -7.91 3.04
CA GLY A 67 9.04 -8.28 2.97
C GLY A 67 8.62 -9.28 4.03
N PRO A 68 7.32 -9.59 4.11
CA PRO A 68 6.79 -10.61 5.02
C PRO A 68 7.32 -12.01 4.68
N VAL A 69 7.07 -12.96 5.58
CA VAL A 69 7.43 -14.37 5.37
C VAL A 69 6.94 -14.86 4.01
N GLY A 70 7.77 -15.58 3.27
CA GLY A 70 7.44 -16.04 1.91
C GLY A 70 7.91 -15.11 0.80
N THR A 71 8.54 -13.97 1.10
CA THR A 71 9.31 -13.20 0.11
C THR A 71 10.79 -13.56 0.16
N PRO A 72 11.52 -13.54 -0.97
CA PRO A 72 12.96 -13.75 -0.98
C PRO A 72 13.68 -12.59 -0.27
N PRO A 73 14.89 -12.82 0.28
CA PRO A 73 15.75 -11.75 0.73
C PRO A 73 16.39 -11.02 -0.46
N VAL A 74 16.89 -9.82 -0.21
CA VAL A 74 17.59 -8.98 -1.19
C VAL A 74 18.81 -8.33 -0.55
N ALA A 75 19.75 -7.86 -1.37
CA ALA A 75 20.91 -7.09 -0.90
C ALA A 75 20.47 -5.86 -0.08
N GLU A 76 21.16 -5.57 1.02
CA GLU A 76 20.69 -4.58 2.01
C GLU A 76 20.56 -3.16 1.46
N PHE A 77 21.35 -2.81 0.44
CA PHE A 77 21.34 -1.52 -0.22
C PHE A 77 20.59 -1.52 -1.57
N ALA A 78 19.92 -2.62 -1.92
CA ALA A 78 19.12 -2.70 -3.14
C ALA A 78 18.02 -1.61 -3.22
N PRO A 79 17.27 -1.28 -2.15
CA PRO A 79 16.23 -0.24 -2.20
C PRO A 79 16.72 1.15 -2.61
N GLU A 80 17.95 1.51 -2.25
CA GLU A 80 18.54 2.83 -2.47
C GLU A 80 18.69 3.14 -3.97
N GLY A 81 18.93 2.12 -4.79
CA GLY A 81 18.97 2.24 -6.25
C GLY A 81 17.65 2.71 -6.89
N LEU A 82 16.52 2.56 -6.19
CA LEU A 82 15.20 3.00 -6.68
C LEU A 82 14.85 4.43 -6.27
N ILE A 83 15.62 5.08 -5.39
CA ILE A 83 15.35 6.45 -4.89
C ILE A 83 15.28 7.46 -6.05
N GLY A 84 16.35 7.52 -6.86
CA GLY A 84 16.44 8.41 -8.01
C GLY A 84 15.40 8.12 -9.09
N PRO A 85 15.34 6.87 -9.61
CA PRO A 85 14.36 6.48 -10.63
C PRO A 85 12.90 6.72 -10.23
N TYR A 86 12.55 6.56 -8.94
CA TYR A 86 11.17 6.73 -8.48
C TYR A 86 10.87 8.12 -7.92
N GLY A 87 11.88 8.98 -7.74
CA GLY A 87 11.74 10.29 -7.13
C GLY A 87 11.17 10.20 -5.71
N THR A 88 11.71 9.34 -4.86
CA THR A 88 11.10 9.00 -3.56
C THR A 88 12.14 8.84 -2.44
N SER A 89 11.72 8.71 -1.18
CA SER A 89 12.63 8.51 -0.03
C SER A 89 13.10 7.07 0.09
N THR A 90 14.19 6.81 0.84
CA THR A 90 14.68 5.45 1.14
C THR A 90 13.58 4.55 1.72
N ALA A 91 12.83 5.05 2.70
CA ALA A 91 11.74 4.31 3.32
C ALA A 91 10.63 3.95 2.31
N SER A 92 10.31 4.88 1.40
CA SER A 92 9.33 4.63 0.35
C SER A 92 9.85 3.63 -0.68
N ALA A 93 11.10 3.76 -1.14
CA ALA A 93 11.72 2.83 -2.08
C ALA A 93 11.75 1.40 -1.53
N ARG A 94 12.13 1.25 -0.25
CA ARG A 94 12.06 -0.02 0.48
C ARG A 94 10.63 -0.57 0.55
N SER A 95 9.64 0.27 0.83
CA SER A 95 8.23 -0.15 0.83
C SER A 95 7.76 -0.58 -0.56
N TRP A 96 8.12 0.12 -1.64
CA TRP A 96 7.78 -0.28 -3.01
C TRP A 96 8.32 -1.67 -3.35
N MET A 97 9.58 -1.95 -2.99
CA MET A 97 10.18 -3.26 -3.22
C MET A 97 9.56 -4.35 -2.35
N SER A 98 9.33 -4.06 -1.06
CA SER A 98 8.66 -4.97 -0.13
C SER A 98 7.25 -5.33 -0.60
N ASP A 99 6.46 -4.34 -1.02
CA ASP A 99 5.11 -4.55 -1.54
C ASP A 99 5.15 -5.32 -2.86
N ALA A 100 6.08 -5.02 -3.77
CA ALA A 100 6.22 -5.73 -5.03
C ALA A 100 6.54 -7.22 -4.83
N LEU A 101 7.49 -7.53 -3.95
CA LEU A 101 7.81 -8.91 -3.57
C LEU A 101 6.61 -9.59 -2.89
N THR A 102 5.90 -8.88 -2.02
CA THR A 102 4.69 -9.41 -1.36
C THR A 102 3.64 -9.79 -2.38
N VAL A 103 3.29 -8.89 -3.31
CA VAL A 103 2.28 -9.19 -4.34
C VAL A 103 2.74 -10.36 -5.21
N ARG A 104 3.99 -10.33 -5.72
CA ARG A 104 4.48 -11.38 -6.63
C ARG A 104 4.55 -12.77 -6.01
N HIS A 105 5.02 -12.87 -4.77
CA HIS A 105 5.29 -14.18 -4.15
C HIS A 105 4.16 -14.70 -3.26
N ARG A 106 3.26 -13.83 -2.79
CA ARG A 106 2.17 -14.21 -1.87
C ARG A 106 0.77 -14.04 -2.46
N LEU A 107 0.61 -13.22 -3.50
CA LEU A 107 -0.68 -12.89 -4.11
C LEU A 107 -0.60 -13.06 -5.65
N PRO A 108 -0.33 -14.28 -6.17
CA PRO A 108 -0.04 -14.52 -7.59
C PRO A 108 -1.16 -14.09 -8.55
N ARG A 109 -2.44 -14.22 -8.17
CA ARG A 109 -3.57 -13.77 -9.00
C ARG A 109 -3.68 -12.26 -8.99
N LEU A 110 -3.46 -11.59 -7.86
CA LEU A 110 -3.31 -10.13 -7.84
C LEU A 110 -2.11 -9.68 -8.68
N TRP A 111 -1.01 -10.44 -8.68
CA TRP A 111 0.18 -10.16 -9.48
C TRP A 111 -0.12 -10.20 -10.98
N GLU A 112 -0.94 -11.13 -11.47
CA GLU A 112 -1.41 -11.15 -12.85
C GLU A 112 -2.14 -9.85 -13.22
N ARG A 113 -3.01 -9.34 -12.34
CA ARG A 113 -3.71 -8.06 -12.53
C ARG A 113 -2.76 -6.87 -12.55
N VAL A 114 -1.70 -6.90 -11.71
CA VAL A 114 -0.63 -5.90 -11.72
C VAL A 114 0.12 -5.95 -13.05
N GLN A 115 0.53 -7.12 -13.52
CA GLN A 115 1.24 -7.25 -14.80
C GLN A 115 0.40 -6.77 -15.99
N ALA A 116 -0.92 -7.02 -15.95
CA ALA A 116 -1.86 -6.53 -16.95
C ALA A 116 -2.15 -5.00 -16.85
N GLY A 117 -1.77 -4.36 -15.74
CA GLY A 117 -2.01 -2.94 -15.49
C GLY A 117 -3.49 -2.60 -15.30
N GLU A 118 -4.25 -3.52 -14.72
CA GLU A 118 -5.72 -3.43 -14.58
C GLU A 118 -6.16 -2.69 -13.31
N ILE A 119 -5.27 -2.60 -12.31
CA ILE A 119 -5.52 -1.93 -11.03
C ILE A 119 -4.54 -0.77 -10.82
N HIS A 120 -4.81 0.08 -9.84
CA HIS A 120 -3.79 1.03 -9.41
C HIS A 120 -2.74 0.35 -8.53
N ALA A 121 -1.48 0.77 -8.67
CA ALA A 121 -0.41 0.27 -7.79
C ALA A 121 -0.70 0.51 -6.31
N TRP A 122 -1.31 1.64 -5.94
CA TRP A 122 -1.64 1.90 -4.54
C TRP A 122 -2.65 0.89 -3.97
N GLN A 123 -3.56 0.35 -4.80
CA GLN A 123 -4.50 -0.71 -4.40
C GLN A 123 -3.76 -2.01 -4.14
N ALA A 124 -2.89 -2.42 -5.08
CA ALA A 124 -2.06 -3.62 -4.94
C ALA A 124 -1.20 -3.56 -3.66
N ARG A 125 -0.53 -2.42 -3.45
CA ARG A 125 0.28 -2.15 -2.26
C ARG A 125 -0.57 -2.16 -0.98
N LYS A 126 -1.78 -1.60 -1.01
CA LYS A 126 -2.68 -1.65 0.15
C LYS A 126 -3.06 -3.09 0.50
N ILE A 127 -3.39 -3.92 -0.49
CA ILE A 127 -3.71 -5.35 -0.28
C ILE A 127 -2.51 -6.10 0.29
N ALA A 128 -1.31 -5.88 -0.26
CA ALA A 128 -0.06 -6.44 0.26
C ALA A 128 0.13 -6.12 1.74
N ASN A 129 -0.05 -4.85 2.13
CA ASN A 129 0.08 -4.42 3.52
C ASN A 129 -1.00 -5.01 4.44
N LEU A 130 -2.25 -5.07 3.98
CA LEU A 130 -3.35 -5.65 4.76
C LEU A 130 -3.14 -7.15 5.03
N THR A 131 -2.56 -7.88 4.07
CA THR A 131 -2.37 -9.33 4.11
C THR A 131 -0.98 -9.78 4.60
N ALA A 132 -0.06 -8.85 4.87
CA ALA A 132 1.34 -9.15 5.23
C ALA A 132 1.51 -10.05 6.45
N HIS A 133 0.61 -9.92 7.43
CA HIS A 133 0.59 -10.69 8.68
C HIS A 133 0.07 -12.13 8.54
N LEU A 134 -0.59 -12.47 7.43
CA LEU A 134 -1.16 -13.80 7.22
C LEU A 134 -0.06 -14.84 6.96
N SER A 135 -0.33 -16.11 7.22
CA SER A 135 0.55 -17.19 6.76
C SER A 135 0.49 -17.33 5.23
N ILE A 136 1.47 -18.01 4.65
CA ILE A 136 1.55 -18.20 3.18
C ILE A 136 0.35 -18.99 2.62
N ALA A 137 -0.18 -19.96 3.38
CA ALA A 137 -1.32 -20.74 2.95
C ALA A 137 -2.61 -19.90 2.95
N ILE A 138 -2.82 -19.14 4.03
CA ILE A 138 -4.02 -18.31 4.23
C ILE A 138 -4.07 -17.15 3.23
N VAL A 139 -2.95 -16.46 3.00
CA VAL A 139 -2.89 -15.38 2.01
C VAL A 139 -3.17 -15.87 0.58
N GLY A 140 -2.74 -17.10 0.24
CA GLY A 140 -3.04 -17.71 -1.05
C GLY A 140 -4.54 -17.98 -1.25
N MET A 141 -5.25 -18.45 -0.21
CA MET A 141 -6.70 -18.62 -0.25
C MET A 141 -7.44 -17.28 -0.38
N VAL A 142 -6.97 -16.24 0.33
CA VAL A 142 -7.52 -14.88 0.23
C VAL A 142 -7.32 -14.31 -1.17
N ASP A 143 -6.14 -14.48 -1.77
CA ASP A 143 -5.85 -14.06 -3.15
C ASP A 143 -6.78 -14.74 -4.16
N GLU A 144 -6.98 -16.06 -4.02
CA GLU A 144 -7.86 -16.85 -4.87
C GLU A 144 -9.30 -16.34 -4.88
N GLN A 145 -9.85 -15.99 -3.72
CA GLN A 145 -11.22 -15.53 -3.62
C GLN A 145 -11.38 -14.06 -4.06
N THR A 146 -10.41 -13.20 -3.76
CA THR A 146 -10.60 -11.75 -3.89
C THR A 146 -10.06 -11.14 -5.19
N ALA A 147 -9.06 -11.75 -5.83
CA ALA A 147 -8.41 -11.18 -7.02
C ALA A 147 -9.36 -11.01 -8.22
N GLY A 148 -10.45 -11.79 -8.28
CA GLY A 148 -11.48 -11.64 -9.31
C GLY A 148 -12.29 -10.34 -9.19
N TRP A 149 -12.52 -9.87 -7.97
CA TRP A 149 -13.42 -8.76 -7.69
C TRP A 149 -12.72 -7.40 -7.58
N VAL A 150 -11.39 -7.38 -7.48
CA VAL A 150 -10.59 -6.16 -7.27
C VAL A 150 -10.81 -5.09 -8.34
N THR A 151 -11.18 -5.49 -9.57
CA THR A 151 -11.52 -4.58 -10.68
C THR A 151 -13.02 -4.37 -10.87
N GLN A 152 -13.86 -5.20 -10.23
CA GLN A 152 -15.31 -5.24 -10.44
C GLN A 152 -16.09 -4.43 -9.40
N LEU A 153 -15.52 -4.30 -8.21
CA LEU A 153 -16.19 -3.64 -7.09
C LEU A 153 -15.63 -2.23 -6.87
N PRO A 154 -16.48 -1.28 -6.40
CA PRO A 154 -15.99 -0.05 -5.81
C PRO A 154 -14.98 -0.35 -4.71
N TRP A 155 -13.93 0.45 -4.62
CA TRP A 155 -12.78 0.14 -3.77
C TRP A 155 -13.13 -0.12 -2.29
N GLN A 156 -14.03 0.67 -1.72
CA GLN A 156 -14.46 0.48 -0.32
C GLN A 156 -15.24 -0.83 -0.12
N THR A 157 -16.03 -1.23 -1.11
CA THR A 157 -16.75 -2.51 -1.09
C THR A 157 -15.78 -3.68 -1.21
N PHE A 158 -14.77 -3.57 -2.08
CA PHE A 158 -13.70 -4.56 -2.16
C PHE A 158 -12.98 -4.72 -0.82
N LEU A 159 -12.62 -3.62 -0.14
CA LEU A 159 -11.93 -3.69 1.14
C LEU A 159 -12.77 -4.38 2.23
N LYS A 160 -14.08 -4.11 2.29
CA LYS A 160 -14.99 -4.79 3.22
C LYS A 160 -15.04 -6.30 2.94
N ASN A 161 -15.12 -6.67 1.67
CA ASN A 161 -15.15 -8.09 1.29
C ASN A 161 -13.81 -8.77 1.55
N LEU A 162 -12.68 -8.10 1.32
CA LEU A 162 -11.35 -8.62 1.65
C LEU A 162 -11.23 -8.91 3.15
N ASP A 163 -11.69 -8.00 4.00
CA ASP A 163 -11.69 -8.17 5.46
C ASP A 163 -12.56 -9.34 5.90
N ALA A 164 -13.77 -9.45 5.34
CA ALA A 164 -14.67 -10.58 5.57
C ALA A 164 -14.04 -11.92 5.13
N THR A 165 -13.43 -11.97 3.94
CA THR A 165 -12.72 -13.17 3.47
C THR A 165 -11.56 -13.54 4.39
N MET A 166 -10.79 -12.57 4.89
CA MET A 166 -9.71 -12.84 5.82
C MET A 166 -10.22 -13.43 7.15
N LEU A 167 -11.34 -12.93 7.67
CA LEU A 167 -12.00 -13.48 8.86
C LEU A 167 -12.51 -14.91 8.61
N GLU A 168 -13.14 -15.16 7.46
CA GLU A 168 -13.69 -16.48 7.11
C GLU A 168 -12.60 -17.55 6.93
N VAL A 169 -11.48 -17.18 6.29
CA VAL A 169 -10.38 -18.12 6.00
C VAL A 169 -9.55 -18.42 7.24
N ASP A 170 -9.34 -17.45 8.14
CA ASP A 170 -8.54 -17.64 9.36
C ASP A 170 -9.09 -16.85 10.56
N GLU A 171 -10.21 -17.33 11.10
CA GLU A 171 -10.87 -16.71 12.25
C GLU A 171 -9.95 -16.63 13.48
N THR A 172 -9.08 -17.62 13.67
CA THR A 172 -8.22 -17.69 14.86
C THR A 172 -7.15 -16.61 14.83
N SER A 173 -6.39 -16.49 13.74
CA SER A 173 -5.38 -15.43 13.61
C SER A 173 -6.03 -14.04 13.56
N TYR A 174 -7.22 -13.93 12.98
CA TYR A 174 -7.99 -12.69 12.96
C TYR A 174 -8.33 -12.22 14.38
N ARG A 175 -8.96 -13.08 15.19
CA ARG A 175 -9.33 -12.78 16.58
C ARG A 175 -8.12 -12.50 17.47
N GLU A 176 -7.01 -13.22 17.28
CA GLU A 176 -5.79 -12.99 18.06
C GLU A 176 -5.17 -11.62 17.73
N ARG A 177 -5.20 -11.23 16.45
CA ARG A 177 -4.76 -9.91 16.03
C ARG A 177 -5.65 -8.80 16.58
N GLU A 178 -6.97 -8.99 16.60
CA GLU A 178 -7.89 -8.04 17.24
C GLU A 178 -7.55 -7.84 18.70
N LYS A 179 -7.28 -8.91 19.46
CA LYS A 179 -6.83 -8.81 20.86
C LYS A 179 -5.54 -8.04 21.00
N ILE A 180 -4.54 -8.29 20.14
CA ILE A 180 -3.25 -7.57 20.16
C ILE A 180 -3.47 -6.08 19.84
N ILE A 181 -4.33 -5.75 18.87
CA ILE A 181 -4.64 -4.35 18.52
C ILE A 181 -5.41 -3.67 19.66
N ALA A 182 -6.42 -4.33 20.23
CA ALA A 182 -7.18 -3.84 21.38
C ALA A 182 -6.28 -3.66 22.62
N ALA A 183 -5.25 -4.49 22.76
CA ALA A 183 -4.23 -4.37 23.81
C ALA A 183 -3.23 -3.23 23.55
N LYS A 184 -3.06 -2.77 22.30
CA LYS A 184 -2.28 -1.55 21.94
C LYS A 184 -3.07 -0.27 22.25
N ARG A 185 -3.54 -0.16 23.49
CA ARG A 185 -4.05 1.08 24.09
C ARG A 185 -2.87 2.04 24.18
N GLU A 186 -2.85 3.04 23.32
CA GLU A 186 -1.77 4.00 23.26
C GLU A 186 -2.33 5.41 23.46
N VAL A 187 -1.87 6.04 24.53
CA VAL A 187 -2.04 7.47 24.78
C VAL A 187 -0.67 8.10 24.59
N ARG A 188 -0.55 8.97 23.59
CA ARG A 188 0.69 9.70 23.30
C ARG A 188 0.39 11.18 23.29
N ALA A 189 1.19 11.96 24.00
CA ALA A 189 1.16 13.42 23.93
C ALA A 189 2.33 13.91 23.06
N THR A 190 2.09 14.89 22.19
CA THR A 190 3.17 15.57 21.46
C THR A 190 3.97 16.47 22.41
N GLN A 191 5.17 16.88 22.00
CA GLN A 191 5.90 17.94 22.69
C GLN A 191 5.11 19.25 22.64
N SER A 192 5.33 20.10 23.64
CA SER A 192 4.62 21.37 23.78
C SER A 192 5.09 22.36 22.73
N GLU A 193 4.15 22.96 22.00
CA GLU A 193 4.38 24.10 21.11
C GLU A 193 3.37 25.19 21.53
N ASP A 194 3.86 26.41 21.78
CA ASP A 194 3.05 27.58 22.20
C ASP A 194 2.09 27.35 23.41
N GLY A 195 2.48 26.48 24.34
CA GLY A 195 1.69 26.17 25.54
C GLY A 195 0.53 25.18 25.31
N LEU A 196 0.37 24.67 24.09
CA LEU A 196 -0.60 23.63 23.74
C LEU A 196 0.08 22.27 23.58
N ARG A 197 -0.69 21.20 23.79
CA ARG A 197 -0.27 19.80 23.56
C ARG A 197 -1.36 19.04 22.83
N THR A 198 -0.96 18.23 21.85
CA THR A 198 -1.87 17.29 21.19
C THR A 198 -1.83 15.96 21.93
N LEU A 199 -2.98 15.52 22.46
CA LEU A 199 -3.17 14.18 23.00
C LEU A 199 -3.75 13.28 21.91
N ILE A 200 -3.02 12.26 21.50
CA ILE A 200 -3.49 11.21 20.60
C ILE A 200 -3.80 9.98 21.47
N ALA A 201 -5.08 9.68 21.63
CA ALA A 201 -5.55 8.48 22.33
C ALA A 201 -6.16 7.50 21.32
N ARG A 202 -5.75 6.23 21.41
CA ARG A 202 -6.37 5.12 20.67
C ARG A 202 -7.00 4.15 21.68
N GLY A 203 -8.31 4.00 21.60
CA GLY A 203 -9.10 3.08 22.41
C GLY A 203 -10.17 2.36 21.59
N GLU A 204 -11.03 1.62 22.27
CA GLU A 204 -12.20 0.99 21.63
C GLU A 204 -13.15 2.08 21.11
N ALA A 205 -13.90 1.77 20.03
CA ALA A 205 -14.78 2.76 19.40
C ALA A 205 -15.80 3.36 20.39
N GLY A 206 -16.31 2.56 21.32
CA GLY A 206 -17.19 3.02 22.40
C GLY A 206 -16.50 3.97 23.38
N ASP A 207 -15.27 3.65 23.80
CA ASP A 207 -14.48 4.50 24.70
C ASP A 207 -14.10 5.83 24.05
N VAL A 208 -13.73 5.80 22.77
CA VAL A 208 -13.41 7.01 21.99
C VAL A 208 -14.66 7.87 21.80
N ALA A 209 -15.81 7.25 21.51
CA ALA A 209 -17.08 7.97 21.40
C ALA A 209 -17.49 8.64 22.72
N MET A 210 -17.28 7.96 23.86
CA MET A 210 -17.51 8.52 25.19
C MET A 210 -16.58 9.70 25.47
N LEU A 211 -15.29 9.59 25.13
CA LEU A 211 -14.32 10.67 25.34
C LEU A 211 -14.63 11.91 24.48
N LEU A 212 -15.10 11.71 23.23
CA LEU A 212 -15.58 12.81 22.37
C LEU A 212 -16.86 13.47 22.90
N ALA A 213 -17.70 12.72 23.61
CA ALA A 213 -18.92 13.25 24.22
C ALA A 213 -18.66 14.04 25.51
N LEU A 214 -17.48 13.88 26.13
CA LEU A 214 -17.13 14.50 27.41
C LEU A 214 -16.57 15.92 27.28
N ASP A 215 -16.09 16.35 26.11
CA ASP A 215 -15.51 17.69 25.93
C ASP A 215 -15.78 18.28 24.54
N PHE A 216 -16.90 18.99 24.37
CA PHE A 216 -17.03 20.15 23.48
C PHE A 216 -18.33 20.92 23.84
N PRO A 217 -18.29 22.14 24.39
CA PRO A 217 -19.44 23.03 24.25
C PRO A 217 -19.62 23.39 22.75
N PRO A 218 -20.87 23.57 22.27
CA PRO A 218 -21.11 23.96 20.88
C PRO A 218 -20.38 25.26 20.56
N PHE A 219 -19.72 25.28 19.41
CA PHE A 219 -19.02 26.45 18.87
C PHE A 219 -20.07 27.48 18.41
N ASP A 220 -20.51 28.37 19.30
CA ASP A 220 -21.37 29.51 18.90
C ASP A 220 -20.50 30.58 18.23
N GLY A 221 -20.42 30.49 16.90
CA GLY A 221 -19.78 31.50 16.06
C GLY A 221 -20.62 32.76 15.96
N HIS A 222 -20.41 33.71 16.87
CA HIS A 222 -20.72 35.11 16.60
C HIS A 222 -19.43 35.87 16.30
N LEU A 223 -19.23 36.14 15.01
CA LEU A 223 -18.29 37.15 14.51
C LEU A 223 -18.94 38.52 14.66
N THR A 224 -18.29 39.41 15.42
CA THR A 224 -18.35 40.87 15.24
C THR A 224 -16.93 41.38 15.12
#